data_AF-A0A172RZG7-F1
#
_entry.id   AF-A0A172RZG7-F1
#
_cell.length_a   1.000
_cell.length_b   1.000
_cell.length_c   1.000
_cell.angle_alpha   90.00
_cell.angle_beta   90.00
_cell.angle_gamma   90.00
#
_symmetry.space_group_name_H-M   'P 1'
#
loop_
_entity.id
_entity.type
_entity.pdbx_description
1 polymer ?
#
loop_
_entity_poly.entity_id
_entity_poly.type
_entity_poly.pdbx_seq_one_letter_code
_entity_poly.pdbx_strand_id
1 'polypeptide(L)'
;MTYREKLLQANKEAKATVVALFATIVVWILLGFGLSGLDVQLFHTPIWIIGGTVGTWLFAIAVAVFLGKKVFADFSLDDAEGEAHHD
;
A
#
# COMPACT_ATOMS: atom_id res chain seq x y z
N MET A 1 10.94 12.98 -20.42
CA MET A 1 9.55 13.23 -19.94
C MET A 1 9.24 14.71 -19.78
N THR A 2 8.15 15.17 -20.41
CA THR A 2 7.56 16.49 -20.22
C THR A 2 6.93 16.61 -18.83
N TYR A 3 6.89 17.81 -18.23
CA TYR A 3 6.30 18.07 -16.91
C TYR A 3 4.90 17.46 -16.71
N ARG A 4 4.06 17.46 -17.76
CA ARG A 4 2.73 16.83 -17.74
C ARG A 4 2.79 15.31 -17.52
N GLU A 5 3.79 14.63 -18.03
CA GLU A 5 3.93 13.17 -17.89
C GLU A 5 4.32 12.80 -16.45
N LYS A 6 5.18 13.61 -15.82
CA LYS A 6 5.52 13.47 -14.39
C LYS A 6 4.28 13.64 -13.50
N LEU A 7 3.42 14.62 -13.80
CA LEU A 7 2.16 14.82 -13.05
C LEU A 7 1.17 13.66 -13.24
N LEU A 8 1.07 13.10 -14.44
CA LEU A 8 0.19 11.96 -14.71
C LEU A 8 0.66 10.70 -13.99
N GLN A 9 1.97 10.50 -13.85
CA GLN A 9 2.52 9.39 -13.09
C GLN A 9 2.29 9.56 -11.58
N ALA A 10 2.58 10.74 -11.02
CA ALA A 10 2.30 11.03 -9.62
C ALA A 10 0.82 10.81 -9.26
N ASN A 11 -0.10 11.19 -10.16
CA ASN A 11 -1.54 10.94 -9.98
C ASN A 11 -1.90 9.44 -10.01
N LYS A 12 -1.22 8.63 -10.84
CA LYS A 12 -1.41 7.18 -10.86
C LYS A 12 -0.93 6.53 -9.56
N GLU A 13 0.24 6.92 -9.06
CA GLU A 13 0.82 6.40 -7.82
C GLU A 13 -0.01 6.82 -6.59
N ALA A 14 -0.49 8.07 -6.57
CA ALA A 14 -1.39 8.56 -5.53
C ALA A 14 -2.70 7.77 -5.52
N LYS A 15 -3.32 7.53 -6.69
CA LYS A 15 -4.56 6.74 -6.77
C LYS A 15 -4.34 5.31 -6.26
N ALA A 16 -3.23 4.68 -6.63
CA ALA A 16 -2.91 3.33 -6.16
C ALA A 16 -2.68 3.28 -4.65
N THR A 17 -2.02 4.29 -4.08
CA THR A 17 -1.85 4.44 -2.63
C THR A 17 -3.20 4.61 -1.91
N VAL A 18 -4.13 5.39 -2.48
CA VAL A 18 -5.49 5.55 -1.92
C VAL A 18 -6.26 4.23 -1.92
N VAL A 19 -6.17 3.46 -3.01
CA VAL A 19 -6.81 2.13 -3.09
C VAL A 19 -6.22 1.17 -2.05
N ALA A 20 -4.89 1.17 -1.90
CA ALA A 20 -4.18 0.39 -0.89
C ALA A 20 -4.58 0.76 0.54
N LEU A 21 -4.73 2.05 0.83
CA LEU A 21 -5.22 2.54 2.11
C LEU A 21 -6.65 2.02 2.37
N PHE A 22 -7.54 2.15 1.39
CA PHE A 22 -8.91 1.69 1.52
C PHE A 22 -8.99 0.17 1.77
N ALA A 23 -8.20 -0.61 1.05
CA ALA A 23 -8.09 -2.06 1.28
C ALA A 23 -7.60 -2.39 2.70
N THR A 24 -6.63 -1.63 3.21
CA THR A 24 -6.09 -1.80 4.57
C THR A 24 -7.16 -1.51 5.63
N ILE A 25 -7.95 -0.46 5.44
CA ILE A 25 -9.07 -0.13 6.34
C ILE A 25 -10.12 -1.23 6.33
N VAL A 26 -10.48 -1.77 5.16
CA VAL A 26 -11.44 -2.86 5.03
C VAL A 26 -10.94 -4.11 5.78
N VAL A 27 -9.68 -4.50 5.57
CA VAL A 27 -9.07 -5.65 6.25
C VAL A 27 -9.04 -5.44 7.77
N TRP A 28 -8.70 -4.24 8.23
CA TRP A 28 -8.72 -3.90 9.65
C TRP A 28 -10.12 -4.02 10.26
N ILE A 29 -11.16 -3.54 9.57
CA ILE A 29 -12.56 -3.69 10.02
C ILE A 29 -12.94 -5.17 10.09
N LEU A 30 -12.62 -5.96 9.07
CA LEU A 30 -12.94 -7.39 9.03
C LEU A 30 -12.19 -8.18 10.14
N LEU A 31 -10.92 -7.86 10.39
CA LEU A 31 -10.12 -8.57 11.38
C LEU A 31 -10.34 -8.09 12.82
N GLY A 32 -10.68 -6.81 13.00
CA GLY A 32 -11.00 -6.24 14.30
C GLY A 32 -12.46 -6.47 14.69
N PHE A 33 -13.41 -5.93 13.92
CA PHE A 33 -14.83 -6.06 14.22
C PHE A 33 -15.41 -7.42 13.80
N GLY A 34 -14.96 -8.00 12.67
CA GLY A 34 -15.48 -9.29 12.22
C GLY A 34 -15.10 -10.47 13.13
N LEU A 35 -13.97 -10.38 13.85
CA LEU A 35 -13.62 -11.36 14.89
C LEU A 35 -14.18 -11.02 16.27
N SER A 36 -14.86 -9.88 16.46
CA SER A 36 -15.38 -9.49 17.79
C SER A 36 -16.44 -10.46 18.36
N GLY A 37 -17.10 -11.23 17.49
CA GLY A 37 -18.06 -12.27 17.90
C GLY A 37 -17.42 -13.61 18.30
N LEU A 38 -16.09 -13.76 18.15
CA LEU A 38 -15.36 -14.95 18.57
C LEU A 38 -14.81 -14.74 19.98
N ASP A 39 -15.41 -15.39 20.98
CA ASP A 39 -14.98 -15.39 22.38
C ASP A 39 -13.74 -16.30 22.60
N VAL A 40 -12.77 -16.19 21.69
CA VAL A 40 -11.51 -16.92 21.74
C VAL A 40 -10.46 -15.99 22.32
N GLN A 41 -9.91 -16.37 23.48
CA GLN A 41 -8.83 -15.63 24.14
C GLN A 41 -7.50 -16.39 23.99
N LEU A 42 -6.45 -15.66 23.62
CA LEU A 42 -5.08 -16.16 23.56
C LEU A 42 -4.25 -15.33 24.55
N PHE A 43 -3.63 -15.98 25.54
CA PHE A 43 -2.88 -15.29 26.61
C PHE A 43 -3.68 -14.18 27.32
N HIS A 44 -4.94 -14.46 27.70
CA HIS A 44 -5.86 -13.48 28.32
C HIS A 44 -6.20 -12.27 27.44
N THR A 45 -5.73 -12.26 26.19
CA THR A 45 -6.00 -11.20 25.22
C THR A 45 -6.98 -11.73 24.17
N PRO A 46 -8.07 -11.00 23.89
CA PRO A 46 -9.02 -11.45 22.89
C PRO A 46 -8.41 -11.56 21.50
N ILE A 47 -8.77 -12.61 20.74
CA ILE A 47 -8.16 -12.89 19.44
C ILE A 47 -8.44 -11.80 18.41
N TRP A 48 -9.55 -11.05 18.55
CA TRP A 48 -9.86 -9.92 17.69
C TRP A 48 -8.88 -8.74 17.86
N ILE A 49 -8.29 -8.57 19.06
CA ILE A 49 -7.25 -7.56 19.28
C ILE A 49 -6.01 -7.95 18.48
N ILE A 50 -5.59 -9.21 18.59
CA ILE A 50 -4.41 -9.75 17.91
C ILE A 50 -4.64 -9.78 16.40
N GLY A 51 -5.79 -10.26 15.95
CA GLY A 51 -6.18 -10.28 14.53
C GLY A 51 -6.26 -8.87 13.94
N GLY A 52 -6.90 -7.94 14.64
CA GLY A 52 -7.02 -6.54 14.22
C GLY A 52 -5.70 -5.78 14.21
N THR A 53 -4.75 -6.08 15.11
CA THR A 53 -3.44 -5.41 15.14
C THR A 53 -2.39 -6.12 14.30
N VAL A 54 -2.06 -7.38 14.63
CA VAL A 54 -1.02 -8.16 13.94
C VAL A 54 -1.43 -8.48 12.51
N GLY A 55 -2.70 -8.83 12.28
CA GLY A 55 -3.19 -9.14 10.93
C GLY A 55 -3.17 -7.91 10.02
N THR A 56 -3.61 -6.76 10.52
CA THR A 56 -3.54 -5.50 9.77
C THR A 56 -2.11 -5.04 9.53
N TRP A 57 -1.22 -5.24 10.50
CA TRP A 57 0.20 -4.93 10.36
C TRP A 57 0.86 -5.75 9.25
N LEU A 58 0.65 -7.08 9.24
CA LEU A 58 1.16 -7.96 8.18
C LEU A 58 0.56 -7.61 6.82
N PHE A 59 -0.74 -7.26 6.78
CA PHE A 59 -1.38 -6.82 5.54
C PHE A 59 -0.78 -5.50 5.03
N ALA A 60 -0.55 -4.53 5.91
CA ALA A 60 0.08 -3.25 5.54
C ALA A 60 1.49 -3.45 4.98
N ILE A 61 2.29 -4.37 5.55
CA ILE A 61 3.60 -4.75 5.00
C ILE A 61 3.45 -5.34 3.60
N ALA A 62 2.52 -6.29 3.41
CA ALA A 62 2.28 -6.90 2.12
C ALA A 62 1.84 -5.88 1.06
N VAL A 63 0.96 -4.94 1.43
CA VAL A 63 0.52 -3.84 0.58
C VAL A 63 1.67 -2.90 0.24
N ALA A 64 2.52 -2.54 1.21
CA ALA A 64 3.69 -1.70 0.96
C ALA A 64 4.68 -2.37 -0.01
N VAL A 65 4.96 -3.66 0.16
CA VAL A 65 5.80 -4.44 -0.76
C VAL A 65 5.14 -4.56 -2.14
N PHE A 66 3.83 -4.76 -2.19
CA PHE A 66 3.10 -4.83 -3.46
C PHE A 66 3.15 -3.50 -4.20
N LEU A 67 2.85 -2.38 -3.54
CA LEU A 67 3.00 -1.05 -4.13
C LEU A 67 4.44 -0.82 -4.60
N GLY A 68 5.42 -1.17 -3.75
CA GLY A 68 6.86 -1.23 -4.03
C GLY A 68 7.22 -1.88 -5.36
N LYS A 69 6.65 -3.06 -5.63
CA LYS A 69 7.03 -3.90 -6.77
C LYS A 69 6.16 -3.71 -8.02
N LYS A 70 4.93 -3.25 -7.87
CA LYS A 70 3.91 -3.24 -8.94
C LYS A 70 3.42 -1.84 -9.33
N VAL A 71 3.48 -0.87 -8.42
CA VAL A 71 2.91 0.47 -8.61
C VAL A 71 4.00 1.51 -8.79
N PHE A 72 5.07 1.43 -8.01
CA PHE A 72 6.33 2.09 -8.34
C PHE A 72 6.95 1.30 -9.50
N ALA A 73 6.36 1.46 -10.69
CA ALA A 73 7.02 1.08 -11.92
C ALA A 73 8.35 1.83 -11.94
N ASP A 74 9.42 1.07 -12.08
CA ASP A 74 10.80 1.55 -12.14
C ASP A 74 10.86 2.74 -13.07
N PHE A 75 10.96 3.94 -12.50
CA PHE A 75 11.22 5.14 -13.26
C PHE A 75 12.68 4.98 -13.67
N SER A 76 12.93 4.40 -14.84
CA SER A 76 14.24 4.49 -15.46
C SER A 76 14.49 5.98 -15.70
N LEU A 77 15.21 6.61 -14.78
CA LEU A 77 15.69 7.97 -14.91
C LEU A 77 16.81 8.07 -15.98
N ASP A 78 17.19 6.95 -16.62
CA ASP A 78 18.18 6.96 -17.71
C ASP A 78 17.66 7.63 -19.00
N ASP A 79 16.35 7.79 -19.18
CA ASP A 79 15.80 8.53 -20.33
C ASP A 79 15.85 10.07 -20.14
N ALA A 80 16.45 10.56 -19.05
CA ALA A 80 16.57 11.99 -18.75
C ALA A 80 17.96 12.60 -19.04
N GLU A 81 18.96 11.80 -19.43
CA GLU A 81 20.34 12.29 -19.68
C GLU A 81 20.76 12.27 -21.18
N GLY A 82 19.81 12.20 -22.12
CA GLY A 82 20.10 12.05 -23.56
C GLY A 82 19.94 13.28 -24.47
N GLU A 83 19.38 14.40 -24.01
CA GLU A 83 19.03 15.54 -24.91
C GLU A 83 19.57 16.90 -24.42
N ALA A 84 20.81 16.94 -23.93
CA ALA A 84 21.55 18.18 -23.70
C ALA A 84 22.83 18.30 -24.55
N HIS A 85 22.87 17.62 -25.71
CA HIS A 85 23.99 17.75 -26.65
C HIS A 85 23.57 17.49 -28.10
N HIS A 86 22.96 18.49 -28.75
CA HIS A 86 23.15 18.69 -30.20
C HIS A 86 22.74 20.13 -30.59
N ASP A 87 23.78 20.95 -30.77
CA ASP A 87 23.96 22.09 -31.68
C ASP A 87 22.93 23.24 -31.71
#